data_AF-A0A4P2QKE5-F1
#
_entry.id   AF-A0A4P2QKE5-F1
#
_cell.length_a   1.000
_cell.length_b   1.000
_cell.length_c   1.000
_cell.angle_alpha   90.00
_cell.angle_beta   90.00
_cell.angle_gamma   90.00
#
_symmetry.space_group_name_H-M   'P 1'
#
loop_
_entity.id
_entity.type
_entity.pdbx_description
1 polymer ?
#
loop_
_entity_poly.entity_id
_entity_poly.type
_entity_poly.pdbx_seq_one_letter_code
_entity_poly.pdbx_strand_id
1 'polypeptide(L)'
;MRKPATDLLTTPEGAPPRADDLLGLARAAAARDPAAIRTLITELGGAMLRSVRKVLGPHHPDVEDVTQEAVLALLQALPSFRAECTVLHFASRIAVMTALGARRRLRVRERFDEPDAPIEVAPDERGASPFAETVSNRRREMVLEVLDRMPESTAEALALHFVLGYTVDEIAALGRVSPNTVWSRLRLGKEALRRALANNAKLAELFRGRES
;
A
#
# COMPACT_ATOMS: atom_id res chain seq x y z
N MET A 1 -32.71 1.21 30.80
CA MET A 1 -33.15 0.07 29.96
C MET A 1 -33.02 0.48 28.49
N ARG A 2 -32.61 -0.45 27.63
CA ARG A 2 -31.98 -0.35 26.29
C ARG A 2 -32.50 0.70 25.27
N LYS A 3 -31.55 1.34 24.56
CA LYS A 3 -31.69 1.80 23.15
C LYS A 3 -31.61 0.60 22.18
N PRO A 4 -32.16 0.71 20.97
CA PRO A 4 -31.37 0.41 19.76
C PRO A 4 -31.52 1.53 18.72
N ALA A 5 -30.44 2.11 18.19
CA ALA A 5 -29.46 1.58 17.24
C ALA A 5 -29.86 1.91 15.78
N THR A 6 -29.51 3.15 15.42
CA THR A 6 -28.92 3.62 14.17
C THR A 6 -28.91 2.65 12.99
N ASP A 7 -29.83 2.90 12.07
CA ASP A 7 -29.83 2.39 10.70
C ASP A 7 -28.97 3.34 9.84
N LEU A 8 -27.71 3.00 9.57
CA LEU A 8 -26.80 3.77 8.69
C LEU A 8 -25.82 2.88 7.89
N LEU A 9 -26.15 1.60 7.70
CA LEU A 9 -25.37 0.68 6.87
C LEU A 9 -26.21 0.20 5.69
N THR A 10 -26.64 1.14 4.84
CA THR A 10 -27.02 0.79 3.47
C THR A 10 -25.73 0.63 2.66
N THR A 11 -25.18 -0.59 2.68
CA THR A 11 -24.11 -1.02 1.79
C THR A 11 -24.64 -0.96 0.34
N PRO A 12 -23.98 -0.29 -0.62
CA PRO A 12 -24.33 -0.51 -2.01
C PRO A 12 -23.90 -1.93 -2.38
N GLU A 13 -24.91 -2.77 -2.56
CA GLU A 13 -24.86 -4.10 -3.15
C GLU A 13 -24.07 -4.06 -4.47
N GLY A 14 -23.26 -5.10 -4.69
CA GLY A 14 -22.21 -5.17 -5.71
C GLY A 14 -22.62 -4.61 -7.07
N ALA A 15 -22.04 -3.45 -7.41
CA ALA A 15 -22.03 -2.99 -8.79
C ALA A 15 -21.40 -4.10 -9.67
N PRO A 16 -22.03 -4.48 -10.79
CA PRO A 16 -21.42 -5.44 -11.71
C PRO A 16 -20.02 -4.94 -12.10
N PRO A 17 -19.02 -5.82 -12.25
CA PRO A 17 -17.69 -5.38 -12.63
C PRO A 17 -17.81 -4.61 -13.94
N ARG A 18 -17.50 -3.30 -13.91
CA ARG A 18 -17.30 -2.52 -15.13
C ARG A 18 -16.38 -3.33 -16.02
N ALA A 19 -16.78 -3.52 -17.28
CA ALA A 19 -15.91 -4.15 -18.27
C ALA A 19 -14.54 -3.49 -18.16
N ASP A 20 -13.51 -4.30 -17.93
CA ASP A 20 -12.17 -3.79 -17.76
C ASP A 20 -11.60 -3.49 -19.15
N ASP A 21 -11.71 -2.23 -19.56
CA ASP A 21 -11.29 -1.76 -20.88
C ASP A 21 -9.80 -2.05 -21.16
N LEU A 22 -9.00 -2.27 -20.10
CA LEU A 22 -7.59 -2.61 -20.20
C LEU A 22 -7.34 -4.12 -20.37
N LEU A 23 -8.34 -4.99 -20.21
CA LEU A 23 -8.16 -6.44 -20.25
C LEU A 23 -7.62 -6.93 -21.59
N GLY A 24 -8.09 -6.35 -22.69
CA GLY A 24 -7.60 -6.67 -24.05
C GLY A 24 -6.12 -6.30 -24.20
N LEU A 25 -5.75 -5.09 -23.77
CA LEU A 25 -4.37 -4.61 -23.76
C LEU A 25 -3.47 -5.47 -22.86
N ALA A 26 -3.95 -5.86 -21.68
CA ALA A 26 -3.22 -6.72 -20.75
C ALA A 26 -2.92 -8.10 -21.35
N ARG A 27 -3.88 -8.70 -22.06
CA ARG A 27 -3.68 -9.99 -22.75
C ARG A 27 -2.66 -9.88 -23.89
N ALA A 28 -2.75 -8.84 -24.72
CA ALA A 28 -1.78 -8.61 -25.79
C ALA A 28 -0.37 -8.32 -25.24
N ALA A 29 -0.27 -7.54 -24.16
CA ALA A 29 0.98 -7.29 -23.47
C ALA A 29 1.58 -8.57 -22.84
N ALA A 30 0.74 -9.46 -22.29
CA ALA A 30 1.16 -10.77 -21.80
C ALA A 30 1.75 -11.65 -22.93
N ALA A 31 1.24 -11.51 -24.15
CA ALA A 31 1.76 -12.14 -25.36
C ALA A 31 3.00 -11.43 -25.95
N ARG A 32 3.59 -10.47 -25.22
CA ARG A 32 4.78 -9.70 -25.60
C ARG A 32 4.60 -8.77 -26.80
N ASP A 33 3.37 -8.35 -27.11
CA ASP A 33 3.13 -7.29 -28.12
C ASP A 33 3.74 -5.95 -27.64
N PRO A 34 4.73 -5.38 -28.37
CA PRO A 34 5.39 -4.15 -27.97
C PRO A 34 4.45 -2.93 -27.93
N ALA A 35 3.46 -2.85 -28.82
CA ALA A 35 2.51 -1.74 -28.86
C ALA A 35 1.53 -1.81 -27.69
N ALA A 36 1.05 -3.01 -27.36
CA ALA A 36 0.21 -3.23 -26.20
C ALA A 36 0.96 -2.94 -24.89
N ILE A 37 2.22 -3.39 -24.76
CA ILE A 37 3.08 -3.10 -23.61
C ILE A 37 3.22 -1.59 -23.40
N ARG A 38 3.57 -0.84 -24.45
CA ARG A 38 3.73 0.62 -24.35
C ARG A 38 2.45 1.29 -23.88
N THR A 39 1.33 0.97 -24.53
CA THR A 39 0.02 1.56 -24.21
C THR A 39 -0.38 1.24 -22.77
N LEU A 40 -0.22 -0.02 -22.36
CA LEU A 40 -0.56 -0.47 -21.02
C LEU A 40 0.27 0.25 -19.94
N ILE A 41 1.57 0.44 -20.17
CA ILE A 41 2.45 1.18 -19.26
C ILE A 41 2.03 2.65 -19.19
N THR A 42 1.70 3.27 -20.31
CA THR A 42 1.22 4.66 -20.34
C THR A 42 -0.05 4.84 -19.51
N GLU A 43 -1.02 3.94 -19.65
CA GLU A 43 -2.29 3.99 -18.91
C GLU A 43 -2.12 3.73 -17.40
N LEU A 44 -1.27 2.76 -17.03
CA LEU A 44 -1.13 2.32 -15.65
C LEU A 44 -0.06 3.07 -14.86
N GLY A 45 0.94 3.63 -15.54
CA GLY A 45 2.15 4.19 -14.92
C GLY A 45 1.84 5.25 -13.88
N GLY A 46 0.89 6.15 -14.16
CA GLY A 46 0.47 7.18 -13.21
C GLY A 46 -0.15 6.60 -11.93
N ALA A 47 -0.94 5.53 -12.03
CA ALA A 47 -1.54 4.87 -10.87
C ALA A 47 -0.51 4.07 -10.06
N MET A 48 0.41 3.39 -10.74
CA MET A 48 1.51 2.67 -10.11
C MET A 48 2.44 3.64 -9.36
N LEU A 49 2.83 4.75 -9.98
CA LEU A 49 3.64 5.80 -9.34
C LEU A 49 2.95 6.35 -8.08
N ARG A 50 1.65 6.65 -8.15
CA ARG A 50 0.88 7.08 -6.97
C ARG A 50 0.89 6.03 -5.87
N SER A 51 0.79 4.75 -6.23
CA SER A 51 0.83 3.63 -5.28
C SER A 51 2.19 3.50 -4.60
N VAL A 52 3.29 3.63 -5.36
CA VAL A 52 4.65 3.64 -4.81
C VAL A 52 4.86 4.85 -3.88
N ARG A 53 4.45 6.05 -4.29
CA ARG A 53 4.52 7.28 -3.46
C ARG A 53 3.73 7.17 -2.16
N LYS A 54 2.58 6.49 -2.18
CA LYS A 54 1.81 6.21 -0.95
C LYS A 54 2.60 5.36 0.04
N VAL A 55 3.49 4.47 -0.43
CA VAL A 55 4.30 3.57 0.41
C VAL A 55 5.66 4.17 0.79
N LEU A 56 6.44 4.69 -0.15
CA LEU A 56 7.77 5.26 0.15
C LEU A 56 7.66 6.69 0.67
N GLY A 57 7.00 7.54 -0.10
CA GLY A 57 6.76 8.94 0.20
C GLY A 57 6.68 9.73 -1.10
N PRO A 58 6.03 10.90 -1.10
CA PRO A 58 5.91 11.69 -2.32
C PRO A 58 7.27 12.11 -2.90
N HIS A 59 8.28 12.33 -2.04
CA HIS A 59 9.59 12.86 -2.39
C HIS A 59 10.76 11.88 -2.15
N HIS A 60 10.48 10.61 -1.89
CA HIS A 60 11.55 9.64 -1.65
C HIS A 60 12.37 9.43 -2.94
N PRO A 61 13.72 9.44 -2.88
CA PRO A 61 14.57 9.39 -4.08
C PRO A 61 14.31 8.15 -4.94
N ASP A 62 14.11 6.99 -4.31
CA ASP A 62 13.89 5.73 -5.03
C ASP A 62 12.48 5.55 -5.62
N VAL A 63 11.60 6.55 -5.57
CA VAL A 63 10.22 6.41 -6.06
C VAL A 63 10.18 6.05 -7.55
N GLU A 64 11.01 6.69 -8.36
CA GLU A 64 11.02 6.44 -9.80
C GLU A 64 11.59 5.04 -10.10
N ASP A 65 12.68 4.67 -9.45
CA ASP A 65 13.33 3.36 -9.60
C ASP A 65 12.41 2.23 -9.17
N VAL A 66 11.77 2.36 -8.01
CA VAL A 66 10.82 1.35 -7.50
C VAL A 66 9.56 1.28 -8.37
N THR A 67 9.16 2.39 -9.00
CA THR A 67 8.06 2.36 -9.99
C THR A 67 8.46 1.59 -11.24
N GLN A 68 9.70 1.75 -11.71
CA GLN A 68 10.22 0.97 -12.83
C GLN A 68 10.31 -0.52 -12.48
N GLU A 69 10.83 -0.87 -11.30
CA GLU A 69 10.82 -2.25 -10.78
C GLU A 69 9.40 -2.82 -10.77
N ALA A 70 8.41 -2.03 -10.33
CA ALA A 70 7.02 -2.45 -10.29
C ALA A 70 6.44 -2.68 -11.69
N VAL A 71 6.78 -1.84 -12.67
CA VAL A 71 6.36 -2.04 -14.07
C VAL A 71 6.96 -3.35 -14.63
N LEU A 72 8.23 -3.61 -14.38
CA LEU A 72 8.86 -4.87 -14.79
C LEU A 72 8.19 -6.08 -14.12
N ALA A 73 7.91 -5.99 -12.82
CA ALA A 73 7.20 -7.02 -12.08
C ALA A 73 5.77 -7.23 -12.62
N LEU A 74 5.08 -6.15 -13.01
CA LEU A 74 3.77 -6.24 -13.67
C LEU A 74 3.87 -7.03 -14.97
N LEU A 75 4.81 -6.68 -15.86
CA LEU A 75 4.98 -7.39 -17.13
C LEU A 75 5.33 -8.87 -16.95
N GLN A 76 6.09 -9.22 -15.91
CA GLN A 76 6.39 -10.60 -15.56
C GLN A 76 5.16 -11.35 -15.01
N ALA A 77 4.28 -10.65 -14.29
CA ALA A 77 3.10 -11.23 -13.66
C ALA A 77 1.88 -11.30 -14.61
N LEU A 78 1.82 -10.46 -15.65
CA LEU A 78 0.71 -10.40 -16.61
C LEU A 78 0.31 -11.76 -17.22
N PRO A 79 1.23 -12.66 -17.62
CA PRO A 79 0.85 -13.99 -18.12
C PRO A 79 0.06 -14.84 -17.11
N SER A 80 0.18 -14.57 -15.81
CA SER A 80 -0.54 -15.28 -14.74
C SER A 80 -1.84 -14.58 -14.30
N PHE A 81 -2.16 -13.44 -14.90
CA PHE A 81 -3.33 -12.64 -14.56
C PHE A 81 -4.63 -13.32 -15.03
N ARG A 82 -5.52 -13.62 -14.07
CA ARG A 82 -6.76 -14.40 -14.31
C ARG A 82 -8.03 -13.56 -14.44
N ALA A 83 -7.91 -12.23 -14.51
CA ALA A 83 -9.06 -11.31 -14.55
C ALA A 83 -10.06 -11.46 -13.38
N GLU A 84 -9.56 -11.86 -12.20
CA GLU A 84 -10.33 -11.92 -10.94
C GLU A 84 -10.53 -10.51 -10.33
N CYS A 85 -9.81 -9.51 -10.84
CA CYS A 85 -9.96 -8.08 -10.55
C CYS A 85 -9.64 -7.29 -11.82
N THR A 86 -9.77 -5.96 -11.80
CA THR A 86 -9.33 -5.12 -12.92
C THR A 86 -7.81 -5.10 -13.07
N VAL A 87 -7.31 -4.85 -14.27
CA VAL A 87 -5.89 -4.69 -14.58
C VAL A 87 -5.28 -3.54 -13.78
N LEU A 88 -6.02 -2.44 -13.61
CA LEU A 88 -5.61 -1.32 -12.76
C LEU A 88 -5.37 -1.75 -11.31
N HIS A 89 -6.29 -2.55 -10.76
CA HIS A 89 -6.16 -3.13 -9.44
C HIS A 89 -4.94 -4.06 -9.37
N PHE A 90 -4.80 -4.99 -10.32
CA PHE A 90 -3.66 -5.89 -10.38
C PHE A 90 -2.31 -5.14 -10.40
N ALA A 91 -2.19 -4.09 -11.22
CA ALA A 91 -1.00 -3.26 -11.32
C ALA A 91 -0.73 -2.43 -10.05
N SER A 92 -1.77 -1.86 -9.45
CA SER A 92 -1.63 -1.08 -8.20
C SER A 92 -1.18 -1.96 -7.04
N ARG A 93 -1.69 -3.21 -6.95
CA ARG A 93 -1.23 -4.21 -5.99
C ARG A 93 0.26 -4.50 -6.17
N ILE A 94 0.70 -4.80 -7.40
CA ILE A 94 2.11 -5.08 -7.69
C ILE A 94 2.99 -3.90 -7.28
N ALA A 95 2.58 -2.67 -7.61
CA ALA A 95 3.29 -1.46 -7.21
C ALA A 95 3.44 -1.31 -5.69
N VAL A 96 2.37 -1.57 -4.91
CA VAL A 96 2.45 -1.53 -3.44
C VAL A 96 3.35 -2.64 -2.90
N MET A 97 3.28 -3.86 -3.46
CA MET A 97 4.12 -4.98 -3.00
C MET A 97 5.60 -4.73 -3.28
N THR A 98 5.92 -4.28 -4.49
CA THR A 98 7.29 -3.89 -4.85
C THR A 98 7.81 -2.79 -3.93
N ALA A 99 6.99 -1.76 -3.64
CA ALA A 99 7.39 -0.68 -2.76
C ALA A 99 7.57 -1.11 -1.30
N LEU A 100 6.72 -1.99 -0.76
CA LEU A 100 6.91 -2.57 0.57
C LEU A 100 8.19 -3.40 0.64
N GLY A 101 8.48 -4.18 -0.40
CA GLY A 101 9.72 -4.95 -0.53
C GLY A 101 10.96 -4.05 -0.59
N ALA A 102 10.96 -3.00 -1.42
CA ALA A 102 12.05 -2.04 -1.53
C ALA A 102 12.33 -1.35 -0.19
N ARG A 103 11.28 -0.87 0.49
CA ARG A 103 11.40 -0.23 1.80
C ARG A 103 12.04 -1.12 2.86
N ARG A 104 11.69 -2.41 2.87
CA ARG A 104 12.32 -3.40 3.75
C ARG A 104 13.81 -3.59 3.42
N ARG A 105 14.18 -3.64 2.13
CA ARG A 105 15.59 -3.77 1.69
C ARG A 105 16.43 -2.56 2.08
N LEU A 106 15.90 -1.35 1.93
CA LEU A 106 16.59 -0.10 2.28
C LEU A 106 16.92 -0.05 3.77
N ARG A 107 15.96 -0.38 4.63
CA ARG A 107 16.20 -0.46 6.09
C ARG A 107 17.22 -1.49 6.51
N VAL A 108 17.30 -2.60 5.77
CA VAL A 108 18.31 -3.62 6.04
C VAL A 108 19.70 -3.08 5.69
N ARG A 109 19.85 -2.36 4.58
CA ARG A 109 21.13 -1.72 4.20
C ARG A 109 21.56 -0.66 5.23
N GLU A 110 20.66 0.23 5.63
CA GLU A 110 20.90 1.24 6.67
C GLU A 110 21.42 0.63 7.98
N ARG A 111 20.89 -0.54 8.38
CA ARG A 111 21.32 -1.25 9.60
C ARG A 111 22.68 -1.94 9.48
N PHE A 112 23.12 -2.26 8.26
CA PHE A 112 24.40 -2.95 8.03
C PHE A 112 25.54 -1.97 7.78
N ASP A 113 25.25 -0.76 7.30
CA ASP A 113 26.24 0.29 7.04
C ASP A 113 26.57 1.14 8.29
N GLU A 114 25.92 0.92 9.44
CA GLU A 114 26.06 1.76 10.64
C GLU A 114 26.38 0.94 11.92
N PRO A 115 27.65 0.79 12.33
CA PRO A 115 28.00 0.36 13.68
C PRO A 115 27.97 1.57 14.63
N ASP A 116 27.00 1.61 15.54
CA ASP A 116 26.87 2.57 16.65
C ASP A 116 26.84 4.08 16.31
N ALA A 117 25.84 4.54 15.55
CA ALA A 117 25.45 5.94 15.55
C ALA A 117 24.10 6.14 16.27
N PRO A 118 23.97 7.12 17.19
CA PRO A 118 22.66 7.55 17.68
C PRO A 118 21.81 8.02 16.50
N ILE A 119 20.53 7.66 16.51
CA ILE A 119 19.55 8.12 15.50
C ILE A 119 19.46 9.66 15.56
N GLU A 120 20.30 10.35 14.77
CA GLU A 120 20.11 11.75 14.47
C GLU A 120 19.07 11.86 13.36
N VAL A 121 17.85 12.21 13.78
CA VAL A 121 16.81 12.64 12.85
C VAL A 121 17.27 13.98 12.27
N ALA A 122 17.88 13.95 11.09
CA ALA A 122 18.23 15.15 10.35
C ALA A 122 16.97 16.00 10.12
N PRO A 123 16.99 17.32 10.40
CA PRO A 123 15.89 18.20 10.06
C PRO A 123 15.78 18.28 8.53
N ASP A 124 14.58 18.03 8.00
CA ASP A 124 14.26 18.26 6.59
C ASP A 124 14.24 19.78 6.33
N GLU A 125 15.39 20.33 5.96
CA GLU A 125 15.52 21.68 5.44
C GLU A 125 15.16 21.69 3.95
N ARG A 126 13.86 21.81 3.65
CA ARG A 126 13.36 22.47 2.41
C ARG A 126 11.83 22.62 2.38
N GLY A 127 11.39 23.77 2.91
CA GLY A 127 10.39 24.66 2.29
C GLY A 127 9.03 24.09 1.86
N ALA A 128 8.09 23.98 2.81
CA ALA A 128 6.67 24.35 2.72
C ALA A 128 6.05 24.27 4.14
N SER A 129 4.94 24.96 4.39
CA SER A 129 4.41 25.34 5.73
C SER A 129 4.58 24.29 6.86
N PRO A 130 5.27 24.60 7.99
CA PRO A 130 6.13 23.60 8.65
C PRO A 130 5.47 22.67 9.67
N PHE A 131 4.19 22.83 10.01
CA PHE A 131 3.63 22.13 11.19
C PHE A 131 2.66 21.00 10.83
N ALA A 132 1.71 21.24 9.92
CA ALA A 132 0.71 20.23 9.55
C ALA A 132 1.29 19.13 8.63
N GLU A 133 2.18 19.51 7.72
CA GLU A 133 2.81 18.59 6.76
C GLU A 133 3.87 17.70 7.44
N THR A 134 4.69 18.28 8.33
CA THR A 134 5.65 17.54 9.17
C THR A 134 4.98 16.53 10.10
N VAL A 135 3.84 16.90 10.69
CA VAL A 135 3.04 16.01 11.55
C VAL A 135 2.38 14.88 10.76
N SER A 136 1.95 15.14 9.52
CA SER A 136 1.38 14.13 8.62
C SER A 136 2.44 13.14 8.12
N ASN A 137 3.61 13.66 7.69
CA ASN A 137 4.74 12.86 7.24
C ASN A 137 5.29 11.97 8.37
N ARG A 138 5.45 12.52 9.58
CA ARG A 138 5.92 11.76 10.75
C ARG A 138 4.94 10.67 11.17
N ARG A 139 3.61 10.93 11.13
CA ARG A 139 2.58 9.90 11.37
C ARG A 139 2.64 8.79 10.34
N ARG A 140 2.77 9.17 9.06
CA ARG A 140 2.86 8.23 7.94
C ARG A 140 4.09 7.34 8.08
N GLU A 141 5.24 7.94 8.34
CA GLU A 141 6.51 7.24 8.56
C GLU A 141 6.41 6.26 9.73
N MET A 142 5.84 6.68 10.86
CA MET A 142 5.62 5.80 12.02
C MET A 142 4.72 4.60 11.71
N VAL A 143 3.60 4.78 10.99
CA VAL A 143 2.74 3.66 10.54
C VAL A 143 3.52 2.70 9.65
N LEU A 144 4.27 3.27 8.71
CA LEU A 144 5.15 2.56 7.79
C LEU A 144 6.21 1.72 8.56
N GLU A 145 6.78 2.22 9.65
CA GLU A 145 7.73 1.45 10.47
C GLU A 145 7.10 0.23 11.16
N VAL A 146 5.83 0.33 11.55
CA VAL A 146 5.12 -0.80 12.14
C VAL A 146 4.90 -1.86 11.08
N LEU A 147 4.49 -1.45 9.86
CA LEU A 147 4.31 -2.37 8.73
C LEU A 147 5.60 -3.13 8.39
N ASP A 148 6.78 -2.51 8.51
CA ASP A 148 8.07 -3.21 8.24
C ASP A 148 8.36 -4.33 9.23
N ARG A 149 7.89 -4.20 10.47
CA ARG A 149 8.10 -5.19 11.52
C ARG A 149 7.07 -6.32 11.50
N MET A 150 6.06 -6.22 10.64
CA MET A 150 5.06 -7.26 10.48
C MET A 150 5.51 -8.37 9.52
N PRO A 151 4.94 -9.59 9.66
CA PRO A 151 4.99 -10.58 8.59
C PRO A 151 4.44 -9.99 7.28
N GLU A 152 5.08 -10.30 6.16
CA GLU A 152 4.76 -9.74 4.84
C GLU A 152 3.27 -9.85 4.49
N SER A 153 2.69 -11.04 4.67
CA SER A 153 1.27 -11.28 4.39
C SER A 153 0.31 -10.44 5.24
N THR A 154 0.74 -9.99 6.42
CA THR A 154 -0.05 -9.11 7.31
C THR A 154 0.06 -7.65 6.86
N ALA A 155 1.27 -7.20 6.52
CA ALA A 155 1.50 -5.87 5.97
C ALA A 155 0.78 -5.68 4.62
N GLU A 156 0.85 -6.70 3.75
CA GLU A 156 0.14 -6.74 2.48
C GLU A 156 -1.37 -6.60 2.66
N ALA A 157 -1.98 -7.41 3.54
CA ALA A 157 -3.42 -7.35 3.78
C ALA A 157 -3.86 -5.97 4.28
N LEU A 158 -3.09 -5.35 5.19
CA LEU A 158 -3.36 -3.98 5.65
C LEU A 158 -3.23 -2.95 4.52
N ALA A 159 -2.18 -3.03 3.71
CA ALA A 159 -1.96 -2.10 2.63
C ALA A 159 -3.06 -2.20 1.57
N LEU A 160 -3.40 -3.41 1.13
CA LEU A 160 -4.48 -3.62 0.17
C LEU A 160 -5.82 -3.07 0.70
N HIS A 161 -6.15 -3.36 1.95
CA HIS A 161 -7.44 -2.93 2.52
C HIS A 161 -7.50 -1.41 2.78
N PHE A 162 -6.51 -0.85 3.47
CA PHE A 162 -6.57 0.53 3.95
C PHE A 162 -5.96 1.56 3.00
N VAL A 163 -4.99 1.18 2.18
CA VAL A 163 -4.30 2.11 1.26
C VAL A 163 -4.95 2.08 -0.13
N LEU A 164 -5.37 0.89 -0.56
CA LEU A 164 -5.94 0.67 -1.88
C LEU A 164 -7.45 0.41 -1.87
N GLY A 165 -8.07 0.26 -0.70
CA GLY A 165 -9.53 0.16 -0.56
C GLY A 165 -10.14 -1.19 -0.92
N TYR A 166 -9.34 -2.26 -1.01
CA TYR A 166 -9.83 -3.58 -1.37
C TYR A 166 -10.72 -4.15 -0.27
N THR A 167 -11.79 -4.83 -0.67
CA THR A 167 -12.61 -5.63 0.23
C THR A 167 -11.87 -6.88 0.69
N VAL A 168 -12.35 -7.50 1.77
CA VAL A 168 -11.78 -8.74 2.30
C VAL A 168 -11.86 -9.87 1.26
N ASP A 169 -12.97 -9.94 0.53
CA ASP A 169 -13.21 -10.98 -0.48
C ASP A 169 -12.29 -10.80 -1.69
N GLU A 170 -12.06 -9.57 -2.14
CA GLU A 170 -11.08 -9.30 -3.20
C GLU A 170 -9.66 -9.66 -2.76
N ILE A 171 -9.26 -9.34 -1.51
CA ILE A 171 -7.94 -9.72 -0.98
C ILE A 171 -7.82 -11.26 -0.87
N ALA A 172 -8.89 -11.94 -0.47
CA ALA A 172 -8.93 -13.39 -0.33
C ALA A 172 -8.77 -14.07 -1.70
N ALA A 173 -9.52 -13.63 -2.70
CA ALA A 173 -9.42 -14.09 -4.08
C ALA A 173 -7.99 -13.87 -4.63
N LEU A 174 -7.47 -12.65 -4.48
CA LEU A 174 -6.12 -12.30 -4.92
C LEU A 174 -5.03 -13.16 -4.28
N GLY A 175 -5.09 -13.34 -2.97
CA GLY A 175 -4.12 -14.10 -2.21
C GLY A 175 -4.31 -15.62 -2.30
N ARG A 176 -5.38 -16.10 -2.96
CA ARG A 176 -5.81 -17.50 -2.95
C ARG A 176 -5.87 -18.08 -1.54
N VAL A 177 -6.44 -17.31 -0.62
CA VAL A 177 -6.65 -17.68 0.78
C VAL A 177 -8.12 -17.49 1.15
N SER A 178 -8.55 -18.06 2.27
CA SER A 178 -9.92 -17.82 2.74
C SER A 178 -10.12 -16.37 3.24
N PRO A 179 -11.35 -15.82 3.14
CA PRO A 179 -11.69 -14.54 3.77
C PRO A 179 -11.36 -14.51 5.27
N ASN A 180 -11.52 -15.63 5.96
CA ASN A 180 -11.13 -15.78 7.38
C ASN A 180 -9.63 -15.57 7.61
N THR A 181 -8.77 -16.05 6.71
CA THR A 181 -7.32 -15.80 6.78
C THR A 181 -7.01 -14.32 6.61
N VAL A 182 -7.70 -13.63 5.69
CA VAL A 182 -7.55 -12.18 5.51
C VAL A 182 -8.01 -11.43 6.75
N TRP A 183 -9.18 -11.76 7.32
CA TRP A 183 -9.64 -11.20 8.58
C TRP A 183 -8.64 -11.40 9.72
N SER A 184 -8.06 -12.58 9.83
CA SER A 184 -7.02 -12.88 10.82
C SER A 184 -5.80 -11.98 10.63
N ARG A 185 -5.30 -11.83 9.40
CA ARG A 185 -4.19 -10.92 9.06
C ARG A 185 -4.52 -9.47 9.40
N LEU A 186 -5.68 -8.98 8.98
CA LEU A 186 -6.13 -7.61 9.30
C LEU A 186 -6.22 -7.37 10.81
N ARG A 187 -6.74 -8.34 11.57
CA ARG A 187 -6.80 -8.27 13.03
C ARG A 187 -5.41 -8.20 13.66
N LEU A 188 -4.50 -9.09 13.25
CA LEU A 188 -3.11 -9.11 13.74
C LEU A 188 -2.39 -7.80 13.41
N GLY A 189 -2.57 -7.28 12.20
CA GLY A 189 -1.99 -6.01 11.78
C GLY A 189 -2.54 -4.82 12.56
N LYS A 190 -3.87 -4.73 12.75
CA LYS A 190 -4.50 -3.70 13.60
C LYS A 190 -3.97 -3.74 15.03
N GLU A 191 -3.80 -4.94 15.57
CA GLU A 191 -3.28 -5.12 16.94
C GLU A 191 -1.81 -4.71 17.07
N ALA A 192 -0.99 -5.01 16.06
CA ALA A 192 0.38 -4.53 16.00
C ALA A 192 0.45 -2.99 15.89
N LEU A 193 -0.42 -2.38 15.09
CA LEU A 193 -0.55 -0.91 15.02
C LEU A 193 -0.98 -0.32 16.37
N ARG A 194 -2.02 -0.87 17.01
CA ARG A 194 -2.47 -0.40 18.33
C ARG A 194 -1.39 -0.48 19.39
N ARG A 195 -0.66 -1.60 19.47
CA ARG A 195 0.44 -1.76 20.42
C ARG A 195 1.57 -0.76 20.16
N ALA A 196 1.92 -0.52 18.89
CA ALA A 196 2.91 0.49 18.55
C ALA A 196 2.46 1.92 18.93
N LEU A 197 1.18 2.24 18.75
CA LEU A 197 0.60 3.52 19.16
C LEU A 197 0.57 3.66 20.69
N ALA A 198 0.22 2.61 21.43
CA ALA A 198 0.14 2.62 22.89
C ALA A 198 1.53 2.73 23.55
N ASN A 199 2.54 2.07 22.98
CA ASN A 199 3.91 2.09 23.49
C ASN A 199 4.68 3.38 23.12
N ASN A 200 4.03 4.33 22.47
CA ASN A 200 4.65 5.57 22.03
C ASN A 200 3.68 6.74 22.28
N ALA A 201 3.82 7.39 23.43
CA ALA A 201 2.95 8.50 23.86
C ALA A 201 2.83 9.61 22.78
N LYS A 202 3.90 9.82 22.01
CA LYS A 202 3.97 10.74 20.87
C LYS A 202 3.04 10.32 19.73
N LEU A 203 2.92 9.02 19.44
CA LEU A 203 1.96 8.47 18.48
C LEU A 203 0.51 8.66 18.94
N ALA A 204 0.22 8.41 20.21
CA ALA A 204 -1.13 8.60 20.77
C ALA A 204 -1.57 10.08 20.77
N GLU A 205 -0.66 11.03 20.95
CA GLU A 205 -0.92 12.47 20.83
C GLU A 205 -1.14 12.91 19.38
N LEU A 206 -0.28 12.44 18.46
CA LEU A 206 -0.40 12.77 17.03
C LEU A 206 -1.77 12.32 16.47
N PHE A 207 -2.29 11.15 16.85
CA PHE A 207 -3.59 10.68 16.37
C PHE A 207 -4.81 11.35 17.03
N ARG A 208 -4.69 11.90 18.25
CA ARG A 208 -5.78 12.60 18.97
C ARG A 208 -6.12 13.98 18.43
N GLY A 209 -5.17 14.69 17.81
CA GLY A 209 -5.39 16.06 17.28
C GLY A 209 -6.26 16.17 16.02
N ARG A 210 -7.18 15.22 15.78
CA ARG A 210 -8.11 15.22 14.62
C ARG A 210 -9.59 15.15 15.01
N GLU A 211 -9.89 15.11 16.31
CA GLU A 211 -11.27 15.08 16.84
C GLU A 211 -11.73 16.45 17.37
N SER A 212 -11.18 17.55 16.85
CA SER A 212 -11.59 18.92 17.22
C SER A 212 -11.86 19.77 16.00
#